data_AF-A0A537KK57-F1
#
_entry.id   AF-A0A537KK57-F1
#
_cell.length_a   1.000
_cell.length_b   1.000
_cell.length_c   1.000
_cell.angle_alpha   90.00
_cell.angle_beta   90.00
_cell.angle_gamma   90.00
#
_symmetry.space_group_name_H-M   'P 1'
#
loop_
_entity.id
_entity.type
_entity.pdbx_description
1 polymer ?
#
loop_
_entity_poly.entity_id
_entity_poly.type
_entity_poly.pdbx_seq_one_letter_code
_entity_poly.pdbx_strand_id
1 'polypeptide(L)' 'MPSYDRALHALRAWLDSWAGIGHITVGMHRQGYDLQLTQYDDRGWRATFNTTGMEHSPTSATGTAWERTPRHAT' A
#
# COMPACT_ATOMS: atom_id res chain seq x y z
N MET A 1 28.90 -0.77 -3.10
CA MET A 1 28.63 -2.22 -3.00
C MET A 1 27.58 -2.60 -4.05
N PRO A 2 27.98 -3.14 -5.20
CA PRO A 2 27.08 -3.40 -6.34
C PRO A 2 25.94 -4.40 -6.05
N SER A 3 26.12 -5.28 -5.06
CA SER A 3 25.12 -6.27 -4.65
C SER A 3 23.90 -5.66 -3.95
N TYR A 4 24.11 -4.60 -3.15
CA TYR A 4 23.04 -3.90 -2.44
C TYR A 4 22.11 -3.18 -3.42
N ASP A 5 22.68 -2.55 -4.45
CA ASP A 5 21.91 -1.86 -5.49
C ASP A 5 21.01 -2.82 -6.26
N ARG A 6 21.48 -4.04 -6.54
CA ARG A 6 20.68 -5.07 -7.20
C ARG A 6 19.56 -5.60 -6.31
N ALA A 7 19.83 -5.86 -5.03
CA ALA A 7 18.81 -6.31 -4.08
C ALA A 7 17.73 -5.23 -3.89
N LEU A 8 18.13 -3.97 -3.77
CA LEU A 8 17.21 -2.84 -3.69
C LEU A 8 16.37 -2.70 -4.97
N HIS A 9 16.97 -2.88 -6.14
CA HIS A 9 16.24 -2.85 -7.40
C HIS A 9 15.23 -4.01 -7.51
N ALA A 10 15.62 -5.21 -7.10
CA ALA A 10 14.71 -6.37 -7.08
C ALA A 10 13.54 -6.16 -6.13
N LEU A 11 13.80 -5.62 -4.93
CA LEU A 11 12.75 -5.30 -3.96
C LEU A 11 11.77 -4.24 -4.52
N ARG A 12 12.29 -3.19 -5.16
CA ARG A 12 11.47 -2.16 -5.80
C ARG A 12 10.55 -2.75 -6.87
N ALA A 13 11.12 -3.57 -7.77
CA ALA A 13 10.35 -4.24 -8.81
C ALA A 13 9.30 -5.21 -8.24
N TRP A 14 9.63 -5.93 -7.16
CA TRP A 14 8.68 -6.80 -6.48
C TRP A 14 7.52 -6.02 -5.85
N LEU A 15 7.81 -4.92 -5.14
CA LEU A 15 6.77 -4.07 -4.53
C LEU A 15 5.88 -3.39 -5.59
N ASP A 16 6.39 -3.14 -6.79
CA ASP A 16 5.64 -2.61 -7.94
C ASP A 16 4.80 -3.69 -8.67
N SER A 17 4.85 -4.95 -8.22
CA SER A 17 4.05 -6.05 -8.78
C SER A 17 2.76 -6.30 -7.99
N TRP A 18 1.78 -6.93 -8.64
CA TRP A 18 0.54 -7.35 -7.97
C TRP A 18 0.77 -8.28 -6.77
N ALA A 19 1.77 -9.16 -6.84
CA ALA A 19 2.11 -10.04 -5.74
C ALA A 19 2.66 -9.25 -4.53
N GLY A 20 3.47 -8.22 -4.80
CA GLY A 20 4.00 -7.32 -3.77
C GLY A 20 2.89 -6.51 -3.10
N ILE A 21 2.00 -5.91 -3.89
CA ILE A 21 0.83 -5.18 -3.39
C ILE A 21 -0.07 -6.10 -2.55
N GLY A 22 -0.34 -7.32 -3.03
CA GLY A 22 -1.13 -8.31 -2.29
C GLY A 22 -0.51 -8.67 -0.94
N HIS A 23 0.81 -8.82 -0.88
CA HIS A 23 1.52 -9.07 0.38
C HIS A 23 1.40 -7.91 1.37
N ILE A 24 1.45 -6.65 0.90
CA ILE A 24 1.23 -5.47 1.74
C ILE A 24 -0.19 -5.50 2.31
N THR A 25 -1.19 -5.74 1.47
CA THR A 25 -2.61 -5.81 1.89
C THR A 25 -2.83 -6.89 2.95
N VAL A 26 -2.26 -8.09 2.77
CA VAL A 26 -2.34 -9.17 3.78
C VAL A 26 -1.63 -8.79 5.07
N GLY A 27 -0.48 -8.12 4.98
CA GLY A 27 0.26 -7.62 6.14
C GLY A 27 -0.53 -6.58 6.94
N MET A 28 -1.23 -5.67 6.25
CA MET A 28 -2.10 -4.68 6.90
C MET A 28 -3.30 -5.33 7.57
N HIS A 29 -3.95 -6.30 6.92
CA HIS A 29 -5.06 -7.04 7.53
C HIS A 29 -4.63 -7.77 8.82
N ARG A 30 -3.42 -8.35 8.84
CA ARG A 30 -2.85 -8.96 10.06
C ARG A 30 -2.58 -7.95 11.17
N GLN A 31 -2.37 -6.69 10.84
CA GLN A 31 -2.22 -5.58 11.80
C GLN A 31 -3.56 -4.97 12.21
N GLY A 32 -4.68 -5.51 11.72
CA GLY A 32 -6.03 -5.03 12.02
C GLY A 32 -6.49 -3.89 11.11
N TYR A 33 -5.93 -3.77 9.90
CA TYR A 33 -6.35 -2.79 8.91
C TYR A 33 -6.76 -3.40 7.58
N ASP A 34 -7.92 -2.99 7.08
CA ASP A 34 -8.31 -3.19 5.69
C ASP A 34 -7.77 -2.03 4.85
N LEU A 35 -7.10 -2.38 3.74
CA LEU A 35 -6.47 -1.41 2.85
C LEU A 35 -7.26 -1.25 1.55
N GLN A 36 -7.64 -0.02 1.23
CA GLN A 36 -8.16 0.37 -0.08
C GLN A 36 -7.09 1.18 -0.83
N LEU A 37 -6.77 0.77 -2.06
CA LEU A 37 -5.90 1.50 -2.97
C LEU A 37 -6.71 2.04 -4.15
N THR A 38 -6.68 3.35 -4.36
CA THR A 38 -7.41 4.03 -5.43
C THR A 38 -6.45 4.87 -6.27
N GLN A 39 -6.43 4.66 -7.58
CA GLN A 39 -5.70 5.51 -8.51
C GLN A 39 -6.53 6.74 -8.86
N TYR A 40 -5.88 7.90 -8.91
CA TYR A 40 -6.45 9.17 -9.32
C TYR A 40 -5.57 9.79 -10.40
N ASP A 41 -5.68 9.32 -11.65
CA ASP A 41 -4.96 9.83 -12.83
C ASP A 41 -3.56 10.41 -12.52
N ASP A 42 -3.34 11.69 -12.81
CA ASP A 42 -2.05 12.38 -12.59
C ASP A 42 -1.72 12.64 -11.11
N ARG A 43 -2.69 12.48 -10.22
CA ARG A 43 -2.52 12.68 -8.76
C ARG A 43 -1.95 11.45 -8.07
N GLY A 44 -1.77 10.34 -8.80
CA GLY A 44 -1.15 9.12 -8.29
C GLY A 44 -2.14 8.22 -7.55
N TRP A 45 -1.70 7.64 -6.44
CA TRP A 45 -2.43 6.64 -5.68
C TRP A 45 -2.75 7.14 -4.28
N ARG A 46 -3.98 6.84 -3.83
CA ARG A 46 -4.39 6.99 -2.44
C ARG A 46 -4.47 5.61 -1.80
N ALA A 47 -3.80 5.45 -0.67
CA ALA A 47 -4.05 4.37 0.29
C ALA A 47 -5.00 4.88 1.37
N THR A 48 -6.01 4.09 1.71
CA THR A 48 -6.95 4.37 2.80
C THR A 48 -6.98 3.15 3.71
N PHE A 49 -6.77 3.38 5.00
CA PHE A 49 -6.65 2.34 6.02
C PHE A 49 -7.86 2.42 6.96
N ASN A 50 -8.62 1.33 7.03
CA ASN A 50 -9.76 1.20 7.92
C ASN A 50 -9.47 0.13 8.95
N THR A 51 -9.84 0.31 10.22
CA THR A 51 -9.72 -0.77 11.21
C THR A 51 -10.61 -1.94 10.79
N THR A 52 -10.02 -3.12 10.66
CA THR A 52 -10.71 -4.36 10.26
C THR A 52 -11.86 -4.65 11.23
N GLY A 53 -13.02 -5.02 10.67
CA GLY A 53 -14.22 -5.38 11.45
C GLY A 53 -15.15 -4.22 11.81
N MET A 54 -14.76 -2.98 11.54
CA MET A 54 -15.68 -1.84 11.50
C MET A 54 -16.22 -1.71 10.07
N GLU A 55 -17.54 -1.51 9.90
CA GLU A 55 -18.09 -1.19 8.58
C GLU A 55 -17.30 -0.01 7.98
N HIS A 56 -16.92 -0.13 6.69
CA HIS A 56 -16.13 0.87 5.94
C HIS A 56 -16.94 2.16 5.73
N SER A 57 -17.22 2.85 6.83
CA SER A 57 -17.83 4.17 6.87
C SER A 57 -16.74 5.22 6.63
N PRO A 58 -17.04 6.34 5.95
CA PRO A 58 -16.07 7.42 5.70
C PRO A 58 -15.39 7.97 6.96
N THR A 59 -16.06 7.88 8.12
CA THR A 59 -15.57 8.34 9.43
C THR A 59 -14.72 7.30 10.16
N SER A 60 -14.72 6.05 9.68
CA SER A 60 -13.92 4.94 10.23
C SER A 60 -12.52 4.83 9.62
N ALA A 61 -12.22 5.66 8.61
CA ALA A 61 -10.88 5.75 8.05
C ALA A 61 -9.92 6.26 9.13
N THR A 62 -8.97 5.41 9.52
CA THR A 62 -7.97 5.73 10.54
C THR A 62 -6.85 6.58 9.93
N GLY A 63 -6.62 6.47 8.62
CA GLY A 63 -5.66 7.29 7.92
C GLY A 63 -5.75 7.18 6.40
N THR A 64 -5.18 8.18 5.72
CA THR A 64 -5.01 8.19 4.27
C THR A 64 -3.62 8.67 3.89
N ALA A 65 -2.99 8.00 2.93
CA ALA A 65 -1.69 8.38 2.39
C ALA A 65 -1.75 8.54 0.88
N TRP A 66 -0.98 9.47 0.34
CA TRP A 66 -0.91 9.78 -1.09
C TRP A 66 0.50 9.61 -1.60
N GLU A 67 0.63 8.97 -2.76
CA GLU A 67 1.94 8.80 -3.38
C GLU A 67 1.84 8.49 -4.87
N ARG A 68 2.90 8.73 -5.64
CA ARG A 68 2.90 8.48 -7.09
C ARG A 68 2.86 7.00 -7.46
N THR A 69 3.24 6.13 -6.53
CA THR A 69 3.27 4.68 -6.73
C THR A 69 2.52 3.97 -5.60
N PRO A 70 1.79 2.88 -5.88
CA PRO A 70 0.94 2.22 -4.88
C PRO A 70 1.69 1.83 -3.61
N ARG A 71 2.93 1.34 -3.75
CA ARG A 71 3.74 0.77 -2.67
C ARG A 71 4.31 1.77 -1.66
N HIS A 72 4.22 3.07 -1.94
CA HIS A 72 4.77 4.11 -1.07
C HIS A 72 3.65 4.96 -0.41
N ALA A 73 2.38 4.75 -0.78
CA ALA A 73 1.25 5.29 -0.03
C ALA A 73 1.05 4.42 1.23
N THR A 74 1.64 4.83 2.36
CA THR A 74 1.60 4.12 3.65
C THR A 74 1.07 5.02 4.75
#